data_AF-A0A934W6H2-F1
#
_entry.id   AF-A0A934W6H2-F1
#
_cell.length_a   1.000
_cell.length_b   1.000
_cell.length_c   1.000
_cell.angle_alpha   90.00
_cell.angle_beta   90.00
_cell.angle_gamma   90.00
#
_symmetry.space_group_name_H-M   'P 1'
#
loop_
_entity.id
_entity.type
_entity.pdbx_description
1 polymer ?
#
loop_
_entity_poly.entity_id
_entity_poly.type
_entity_poly.pdbx_seq_one_letter_code
_entity_poly.pdbx_strand_id
1 'polypeptide(L)'
;MPLQMAFGITADDVRIVLEKHNDKLVDPNGRSIETLATVIYHGLNEDEMDDVALAAMDSFIDGKPESEGAHRALRRLLVRRGVLDMSRRAQLPERAKHQKQIADSMMAVCR
;
A
#
# COMPACT_ATOMS: atom_id res chain seq x y z
N MET A 1 10.64 -6.13 -27.98
CA MET A 1 10.19 -4.96 -27.20
C MET A 1 9.88 -5.47 -25.80
N PRO A 2 10.45 -4.91 -24.72
CA PRO A 2 10.10 -5.33 -23.36
C PRO A 2 8.61 -5.07 -23.09
N LEU A 3 7.91 -6.04 -22.48
CA LEU A 3 6.49 -5.95 -22.13
C LEU A 3 6.18 -4.73 -21.25
N GLN A 4 7.18 -4.27 -20.50
CA GLN A 4 7.19 -3.04 -19.70
C GLN A 4 6.69 -1.80 -20.48
N MET A 5 6.99 -1.70 -21.77
CA MET A 5 6.56 -0.58 -22.61
C MET A 5 5.18 -0.81 -23.28
N ALA A 6 4.69 -2.05 -23.34
CA ALA A 6 3.49 -2.40 -24.08
C ALA A 6 2.20 -1.95 -23.37
N PHE A 7 2.22 -1.86 -22.03
CA PHE A 7 1.05 -1.47 -21.22
C PHE A 7 1.16 -0.08 -20.60
N GLY A 8 2.26 0.65 -20.87
CA GLY A 8 2.43 2.02 -20.41
C GLY A 8 2.38 2.21 -18.89
N ILE A 9 2.72 1.17 -18.10
CA ILE A 9 2.74 1.25 -16.64
C ILE A 9 3.88 2.17 -16.22
N THR A 10 3.57 3.18 -15.41
CA THR A 10 4.53 4.20 -14.99
C THR A 10 4.61 4.34 -13.47
N ALA A 11 5.54 5.19 -13.00
CA ALA A 11 5.57 5.62 -11.61
C ALA A 11 4.26 6.30 -11.17
N ASP A 12 3.49 6.89 -12.09
CA ASP A 12 2.18 7.47 -11.79
C ASP A 12 1.16 6.41 -11.38
N ASP A 13 1.17 5.23 -11.99
CA ASP A 13 0.29 4.13 -11.58
C ASP A 13 0.61 3.66 -10.16
N VAL A 14 1.89 3.58 -9.83
CA VAL A 14 2.33 3.27 -8.46
C VAL A 14 1.86 4.36 -7.50
N ARG A 15 2.00 5.64 -7.86
CA ARG A 15 1.52 6.77 -7.07
C ARG A 15 0.02 6.68 -6.81
N ILE A 16 -0.79 6.46 -7.84
CA ILE A 16 -2.25 6.32 -7.73
C ILE A 16 -2.62 5.20 -6.75
N VAL A 17 -1.93 4.05 -6.82
CA VAL A 17 -2.18 2.94 -5.90
C VAL A 17 -1.81 3.31 -4.47
N LEU A 18 -0.70 4.00 -4.26
CA LEU A 18 -0.26 4.47 -2.93
C LEU A 18 -1.23 5.52 -2.36
N GLU A 19 -1.64 6.51 -3.14
CA GLU A 19 -2.62 7.54 -2.73
C GLU A 19 -3.95 6.92 -2.33
N LYS A 20 -4.44 5.96 -3.13
CA LYS A 20 -5.68 5.22 -2.85
C LYS A 20 -5.63 4.41 -1.55
N HIS A 21 -4.44 4.07 -1.06
CA HIS A 21 -4.23 3.27 0.15
C HIS A 21 -3.33 3.97 1.17
N ASN A 22 -3.34 5.32 1.18
CA ASN A 22 -2.48 6.13 2.04
C ASN A 22 -2.67 5.82 3.53
N ASP A 23 -3.89 5.42 3.92
CA ASP A 23 -4.24 4.97 5.28
C ASP A 23 -3.51 3.70 5.73
N LYS A 24 -2.98 2.92 4.79
CA LYS A 24 -2.34 1.61 5.00
C LYS A 24 -0.84 1.62 4.74
N LEU A 25 -0.26 2.78 4.45
CA LEU A 25 1.17 2.90 4.28
C LEU A 25 1.89 2.61 5.60
N VAL A 26 2.88 1.72 5.53
CA VAL A 26 3.85 1.51 6.59
C VAL A 26 4.88 2.63 6.48
N ASP A 27 5.11 3.33 7.60
CA ASP A 27 5.86 4.57 7.76
C ASP A 27 6.77 4.94 6.55
N PRO A 28 6.42 5.96 5.74
CA PRO A 28 7.16 6.31 4.53
C PRO A 28 8.55 6.91 4.81
N ASN A 29 9.08 6.83 6.04
CA ASN A 29 10.35 7.45 6.47
C ASN A 29 10.38 8.97 6.16
N GLY A 30 9.22 9.63 6.24
CA GLY A 30 9.06 11.05 5.90
C GLY A 30 9.16 11.40 4.40
N ARG A 31 9.17 10.41 3.49
CA ARG A 31 9.19 10.67 2.03
C ARG A 31 7.81 11.05 1.52
N SER A 32 7.77 11.92 0.50
CA SER A 32 6.53 12.18 -0.23
C SER A 32 6.09 10.94 -1.01
N ILE A 33 4.79 10.80 -1.24
CA ILE A 33 4.21 9.67 -2.00
C ILE A 33 4.81 9.63 -3.42
N GLU A 34 5.05 10.79 -4.04
CA GLU A 34 5.68 10.90 -5.36
C GLU A 34 7.10 10.31 -5.38
N THR A 35 7.89 10.64 -4.35
CA THR A 35 9.26 10.11 -4.21
C THR A 35 9.22 8.61 -3.96
N LEU A 36 8.29 8.15 -3.11
CA LEU A 36 8.11 6.74 -2.81
C LEU A 36 7.68 5.94 -4.05
N ALA A 37 6.75 6.47 -4.85
CA ALA A 37 6.29 5.86 -6.08
C ALA A 37 7.44 5.69 -7.09
N THR A 38 8.24 6.73 -7.29
CA THR A 38 9.41 6.71 -8.17
C THR A 38 10.43 5.67 -7.72
N VAL A 39 10.76 5.64 -6.43
CA VAL A 39 11.70 4.65 -5.87
C VAL A 39 11.19 3.23 -6.03
N ILE A 40 9.91 3.00 -5.80
CA ILE A 40 9.31 1.67 -5.95
C ILE A 40 9.34 1.26 -7.42
N TYR A 41 8.90 2.12 -8.33
CA TYR A 41 8.85 1.85 -9.77
C TYR A 41 10.23 1.48 -10.33
N HIS A 42 11.26 2.26 -10.01
CA HIS A 42 12.63 1.95 -10.43
C HIS A 42 13.25 0.75 -9.70
N GLY A 43 12.68 0.36 -8.56
CA GLY A 43 13.06 -0.82 -7.81
C GLY A 43 12.28 -2.08 -8.20
N LEU A 44 11.40 -2.04 -9.20
CA LEU A 44 10.73 -3.23 -9.73
C LEU A 44 11.70 -4.00 -10.61
N ASN A 45 11.74 -5.32 -10.43
CA ASN A 45 12.49 -6.19 -11.32
C ASN A 45 11.65 -6.58 -12.56
N GLU A 46 12.26 -7.27 -13.51
CA GLU A 46 11.60 -7.66 -14.76
C GLU A 46 10.42 -8.60 -14.51
N ASP A 47 10.59 -9.61 -13.66
CA ASP A 47 9.54 -10.58 -13.31
C ASP A 47 8.31 -9.92 -12.68
N GLU A 48 8.51 -8.95 -11.80
CA GLU A 48 7.44 -8.18 -11.16
C GLU A 48 6.71 -7.30 -12.16
N MET A 49 7.43 -6.72 -13.12
CA MET A 49 6.81 -5.94 -14.19
C MET A 49 6.00 -6.83 -15.14
N ASP A 50 6.49 -8.03 -15.43
CA ASP A 50 5.77 -9.03 -16.22
C ASP A 50 4.50 -9.50 -15.51
N ASP A 51 4.56 -9.74 -14.19
CA ASP A 51 3.37 -10.06 -13.38
C ASP A 51 2.30 -8.95 -13.47
N VAL A 52 2.72 -7.67 -13.46
CA VAL A 52 1.80 -6.54 -13.58
C VAL A 52 1.22 -6.45 -15.00
N ALA A 53 2.04 -6.66 -16.03
CA ALA A 53 1.59 -6.70 -17.42
C ALA A 53 0.58 -7.82 -17.67
N LEU A 54 0.85 -9.03 -17.16
CA LEU A 54 -0.08 -10.16 -17.26
C LEU A 54 -1.42 -9.85 -16.59
N ALA A 55 -1.41 -9.25 -15.40
CA ALA A 55 -2.65 -8.87 -14.71
C ALA A 55 -3.45 -7.79 -15.46
N ALA A 56 -2.77 -6.89 -16.17
CA ALA A 56 -3.40 -5.91 -17.04
C ALA A 56 -4.09 -6.60 -18.24
N MET A 57 -3.40 -7.55 -18.89
CA MET A 57 -3.95 -8.36 -19.98
C MET A 57 -5.16 -9.19 -19.53
N ASP A 58 -5.08 -9.84 -18.38
CA ASP A 58 -6.19 -10.63 -17.83
C ASP A 58 -7.43 -9.75 -17.62
N SER A 59 -7.23 -8.51 -17.16
CA SER A 59 -8.34 -7.57 -16.97
C SER A 59 -8.96 -7.12 -18.29
N PHE A 60 -8.15 -6.95 -19.33
CA PHE A 60 -8.63 -6.67 -20.68
C PHE A 60 -9.47 -7.82 -21.24
N ILE A 61 -9.01 -9.07 -21.06
CA ILE A 61 -9.75 -10.28 -21.45
C ILE A 61 -11.10 -10.36 -20.72
N ASP A 62 -11.13 -9.97 -19.44
CA ASP A 62 -12.34 -9.87 -18.62
C ASP A 62 -13.25 -8.68 -18.98
N GLY A 63 -12.91 -7.87 -20.00
CA GLY A 63 -13.68 -6.70 -20.42
C GLY A 63 -13.58 -5.49 -19.47
N LYS A 64 -12.55 -5.46 -18.62
CA LYS A 64 -12.26 -4.36 -17.68
C LYS A 64 -11.09 -3.51 -18.18
N PRO A 65 -10.92 -2.29 -17.65
CA PRO A 65 -9.74 -1.49 -17.94
C PRO A 65 -8.45 -2.22 -17.52
N GLU A 66 -7.46 -2.24 -18.41
CA GLU A 66 -6.11 -2.80 -18.14
C GLU A 66 -5.48 -2.21 -16.88
N SER A 67 -5.68 -0.91 -16.66
CA SER A 67 -5.21 -0.18 -15.48
C SER A 67 -5.76 -0.76 -14.18
N GLU A 68 -6.99 -1.30 -14.17
CA GLU A 68 -7.54 -1.94 -12.98
C GLU A 68 -6.76 -3.22 -12.62
N GLY A 69 -6.39 -4.00 -13.63
CA GLY A 69 -5.54 -5.17 -13.49
C GLY A 69 -4.15 -4.84 -12.99
N ALA A 70 -3.51 -3.88 -13.64
CA ALA A 70 -2.20 -3.37 -13.25
C ALA A 70 -2.20 -2.87 -11.80
N HIS A 71 -3.16 -2.03 -11.42
CA HIS A 71 -3.27 -1.47 -10.07
C HIS A 71 -3.52 -2.56 -9.02
N ARG A 72 -4.26 -3.62 -9.37
CA ARG A 72 -4.48 -4.76 -8.49
C ARG A 72 -3.20 -5.55 -8.25
N ALA A 73 -2.40 -5.77 -9.29
CA ALA A 73 -1.10 -6.42 -9.19
C ALA A 73 -0.10 -5.57 -8.39
N LEU A 74 0.02 -4.28 -8.71
CA LEU A 74 0.84 -3.33 -7.96
C LEU A 74 0.48 -3.31 -6.48
N ARG A 75 -0.81 -3.29 -6.12
CA ARG A 75 -1.22 -3.37 -4.71
C ARG A 75 -0.73 -4.65 -4.03
N ARG A 76 -0.84 -5.81 -4.70
CA ARG A 76 -0.36 -7.09 -4.13
C ARG A 76 1.16 -7.07 -3.93
N LEU A 77 1.88 -6.50 -4.88
CA LEU A 77 3.33 -6.35 -4.82
C LEU A 77 3.73 -5.44 -3.65
N LEU A 78 3.07 -4.29 -3.49
CA LEU A 78 3.31 -3.37 -2.37
C LEU A 78 3.06 -4.02 -1.02
N VAL A 79 2.06 -4.91 -0.91
CA VAL A 79 1.81 -5.69 0.31
C VAL A 79 2.94 -6.70 0.55
N ARG A 80 3.37 -7.44 -0.48
CA ARG A 80 4.49 -8.41 -0.36
C ARG A 80 5.80 -7.73 0.06
N ARG A 81 6.04 -6.51 -0.42
CA ARG A 81 7.20 -5.69 -0.06
C ARG A 81 7.07 -5.00 1.30
N GLY A 82 5.94 -5.13 1.99
CA GLY A 82 5.70 -4.50 3.28
C GLY A 82 5.50 -2.98 3.21
N VAL A 83 5.30 -2.42 2.02
CA VAL A 83 4.97 -0.98 1.83
C VAL A 83 3.53 -0.70 2.27
N LEU A 84 2.63 -1.65 1.97
CA LEU A 84 1.24 -1.61 2.42
C LEU A 84 0.98 -2.70 3.45
N ASP A 85 0.40 -2.32 4.59
CA ASP A 85 -0.06 -3.27 5.60
C ASP A 85 -1.58 -3.38 5.58
N MET A 86 -2.09 -4.50 5.06
CA MET A 86 -3.53 -4.80 5.01
C MET A 86 -4.08 -5.31 6.35
N SER A 87 -3.21 -5.57 7.33
CA SER A 87 -3.56 -6.00 8.70
C SER A 87 -4.01 -4.84 9.58
N ARG A 88 -3.73 -3.58 9.19
CA ARG A 88 -4.25 -2.35 9.80
C ARG A 88 -5.76 -2.15 9.68
N ARG A 89 -6.53 -3.20 9.42
CA ARG A 89 -8.00 -3.15 9.43
C ARG A 89 -8.60 -2.95 10.83
N ALA A 90 -7.81 -2.90 11.90
CA ALA A 90 -8.34 -2.78 13.27
C ALA A 90 -7.35 -2.18 14.31
N GLN A 91 -6.63 -1.11 14.01
CA GLN A 91 -6.08 -0.28 15.10
C GLN A 91 -6.91 0.99 15.26
N LEU A 92 -8.08 0.81 15.88
CA LEU A 92 -8.66 1.86 16.72
C LEU A 92 -7.56 2.37 17.67
N PRO A 93 -7.51 3.66 17.99
CA PRO A 93 -6.49 4.20 18.87
C PRO A 93 -6.61 3.59 20.28
N GLU A 94 -5.87 2.51 20.54
CA GLU A 94 -5.60 1.93 21.87
C GLU A 94 -4.70 2.85 22.73
N ARG A 95 -4.66 4.15 22.46
CA ARG A 95 -4.05 5.15 23.35
C ARG A 95 -5.00 5.69 24.42
N ALA A 96 -6.30 5.36 24.37
CA ALA A 96 -7.29 5.89 25.31
C ALA A 96 -7.59 5.01 26.53
N LYS A 97 -6.95 3.84 26.70
CA LYS A 97 -7.20 2.96 27.88
C LYS A 97 -6.16 3.06 28.99
N HIS A 98 -4.96 3.55 28.71
CA HIS A 98 -3.91 3.64 29.76
C HIS A 98 -4.06 4.83 30.72
N GLN A 99 -4.96 5.79 30.45
CA GLN A 99 -5.19 6.93 31.35
C GLN A 99 -6.27 6.69 32.40
N LYS A 100 -7.18 5.72 32.22
CA LYS A 100 -8.27 5.48 33.17
C LYS A 100 -7.88 4.56 34.33
N GLN A 101 -6.83 3.74 34.17
CA GLN A 101 -6.39 2.81 35.21
C GLN A 101 -5.57 3.48 36.34
N ILE A 102 -4.98 4.65 36.09
CA ILE A 102 -4.18 5.37 37.09
C ILE A 102 -5.09 6.17 38.04
N ALA A 103 -6.23 6.66 37.55
CA ALA A 103 -7.16 7.45 38.36
C ALA A 103 -7.92 6.61 39.41
N ASP A 104 -8.30 5.36 39.08
CA ASP A 104 -9.00 4.47 40.02
C ASP A 104 -8.08 3.96 41.14
N SER A 105 -6.77 3.81 40.87
CA SER A 105 -5.83 3.30 41.88
C SER A 105 -5.43 4.36 42.92
N MET A 106 -5.62 5.66 42.67
CA MET A 106 -5.30 6.72 43.64
C MET A 106 -6.45 7.01 44.62
N MET A 107 -7.69 6.62 44.33
CA MET A 107 -8.82 6.77 45.28
C MET A 107 -8.94 5.62 46.28
N ALA A 108 -8.34 4.46 46.02
CA ALA A 108 -8.41 3.29 46.90
C ALA A 108 -7.42 3.34 48.09
N VAL A 109 -6.47 4.29 48.09
CA VAL A 109 -5.42 4.37 49.13
C VAL A 109 -5.76 5.38 50.24
N CYS A 110 -6.88 6.12 50.11
CA CYS A 110 -7.32 7.12 51.09
C CYS A 110 -8.56 6.72 51.92
N ARG A 111 -8.76 5.42 52.21
CA ARG A 111 -9.78 4.98 53.17
C ARG A 111 -9.18 4.10 54.25
#